data_AF-A0A923ETM1-F1
#
_entry.id   AF-A0A923ETM1-F1
#
_cell.length_a   1.000
_cell.length_b   1.000
_cell.length_c   1.000
_cell.angle_alpha   90.00
_cell.angle_beta   90.00
_cell.angle_gamma   90.00
#
_symmetry.space_group_name_H-M   'P 1'
#
loop_
_entity.id
_entity.type
_entity.pdbx_description
1 polymer ?
#
loop_
_entity_poly.entity_id
_entity_poly.type
_entity_poly.pdbx_seq_one_letter_code
_entity_poly.pdbx_strand_id
1 'polypeptide(L)'
;MRAGSARDLARRHLAGALPRRWRHVQGVARRAEAVAGHLGDAEGAVLVAWLHDVGYAPSLAVMGFHPLDGAVALRELGAGERVCGLVLDDVQAALERRGRGEIEA
;
A
#
# COMPACT_ATOMS: atom_id res chain seq x y z
N MET A 1 2.41 -10.25 -9.87
CA MET A 1 3.59 -9.44 -9.50
C MET A 1 4.38 -10.15 -8.41
N ARG A 2 5.72 -10.01 -8.31
CA ARG A 2 6.55 -10.56 -7.21
C ARG A 2 6.98 -9.47 -6.22
N ALA A 3 7.37 -9.85 -5.01
CA ALA A 3 7.81 -8.92 -3.94
C ALA A 3 8.94 -7.97 -4.36
N GLY A 4 9.94 -8.45 -5.12
CA GLY A 4 11.02 -7.59 -5.63
C GLY A 4 10.49 -6.49 -6.56
N SER A 5 9.57 -6.82 -7.47
CA SER A 5 8.92 -5.84 -8.36
C SER A 5 8.08 -4.83 -7.59
N ALA A 6 7.38 -5.28 -6.53
CA ALA A 6 6.61 -4.40 -5.65
C ALA A 6 7.49 -3.41 -4.89
N ARG A 7 8.64 -3.88 -4.36
CA ARG A 7 9.65 -3.03 -3.72
C ARG A 7 10.18 -1.97 -4.68
N ASP A 8 10.53 -2.35 -5.90
CA ASP A 8 11.08 -1.41 -6.88
C ASP A 8 10.05 -0.34 -7.29
N LEU A 9 8.79 -0.74 -7.43
CA LEU A 9 7.68 0.17 -7.68
C LEU A 9 7.52 1.17 -6.53
N ALA A 10 7.44 0.67 -5.29
CA ALA A 10 7.35 1.52 -4.11
C ALA A 10 8.54 2.48 -4.00
N ARG A 11 9.76 2.00 -4.27
CA ARG A 11 10.97 2.83 -4.27
C ARG A 11 10.89 3.94 -5.32
N ARG A 12 10.48 3.63 -6.56
CA ARG A 12 10.38 4.62 -7.66
C ARG A 12 9.45 5.78 -7.30
N HIS A 13 8.33 5.49 -6.65
CA HIS A 13 7.30 6.51 -6.36
C HIS A 13 7.46 7.18 -5.00
N LEU A 14 8.05 6.51 -4.00
CA LEU A 14 8.12 7.02 -2.63
C LEU A 14 9.51 7.52 -2.21
N ALA A 15 10.61 6.97 -2.72
CA ALA A 15 11.93 7.23 -2.14
C ALA A 15 12.36 8.71 -2.25
N GLY A 16 12.07 9.35 -3.38
CA GLY A 16 12.33 10.77 -3.60
C GLY A 16 11.24 11.67 -3.05
N ALA A 17 9.99 11.44 -3.47
CA ALA A 17 8.88 12.34 -3.16
C ALA A 17 8.39 12.24 -1.69
N LEU A 18 8.46 11.04 -1.09
CA LEU A 18 7.83 10.74 0.20
C LEU A 18 8.75 9.85 1.08
N PRO A 19 9.94 10.34 1.46
CA PRO A 19 10.97 9.53 2.12
C PRO A 19 10.54 8.95 3.47
N ARG A 20 9.59 9.58 4.17
CA ARG A 20 9.01 9.01 5.40
C ARG A 20 8.15 7.78 5.10
N ARG A 21 7.30 7.84 4.07
CA ARG A 21 6.48 6.70 3.64
C ARG A 21 7.34 5.58 3.05
N TRP A 22 8.40 5.92 2.32
CA TRP A 22 9.37 4.92 1.87
C TRP A 22 9.99 4.14 3.04
N ARG A 23 10.38 4.80 4.14
CA ARG A 23 10.87 4.10 5.34
C ARG A 23 9.78 3.28 6.02
N HIS A 24 8.55 3.78 6.04
CA HIS A 24 7.38 3.09 6.59
C HIS A 24 7.11 1.76 5.86
N VAL A 25 6.93 1.78 4.53
CA VAL A 25 6.66 0.55 3.76
C VAL A 25 7.78 -0.48 3.88
N GLN A 26 9.04 -0.05 3.95
CA GLN A 26 10.17 -0.97 4.24
C GLN A 26 10.04 -1.63 5.62
N GLY A 27 9.59 -0.88 6.63
CA GLY A 27 9.36 -1.39 7.98
C GLY A 27 8.18 -2.34 8.07
N VAL A 28 7.11 -2.09 7.32
CA VAL A 28 5.93 -2.98 7.24
C VAL A 28 6.28 -4.24 6.46
N ALA A 29 6.95 -4.13 5.31
CA ALA A 29 7.35 -5.28 4.50
C ALA A 29 8.26 -6.25 5.25
N ARG A 30 9.27 -5.75 5.98
CA ARG A 30 10.13 -6.62 6.82
C ARG A 30 9.34 -7.38 7.89
N ARG A 31 8.32 -6.74 8.48
CA ARG A 31 7.45 -7.39 9.46
C ARG A 31 6.55 -8.43 8.80
N ALA A 32 5.97 -8.10 7.65
CA ALA A 32 5.16 -9.01 6.86
C ALA A 32 5.97 -10.25 6.46
N GLU A 33 7.19 -10.07 5.96
CA GLU A 33 8.13 -11.16 5.64
C GLU A 33 8.42 -12.05 6.87
N ALA A 34 8.66 -11.45 8.04
CA ALA A 34 8.94 -12.19 9.27
C ALA A 34 7.77 -13.04 9.77
N VAL A 35 6.52 -12.61 9.51
CA VAL A 35 5.32 -13.35 9.94
C VAL A 35 4.65 -14.13 8.81
N ALA A 36 5.13 -14.00 7.57
CA ALA A 36 4.48 -14.52 6.36
C ALA A 36 4.16 -16.02 6.44
N GLY A 37 5.06 -16.82 7.02
CA GLY A 37 4.86 -18.27 7.19
C GLY A 37 3.68 -18.67 8.10
N HIS A 38 3.11 -17.71 8.83
CA HIS A 38 1.94 -17.92 9.70
C HIS A 38 0.66 -17.35 9.09
N LEU A 39 0.74 -16.70 7.93
CA LEU A 39 -0.41 -16.11 7.24
C LEU A 39 -0.94 -17.10 6.19
N GLY A 40 -2.27 -17.13 6.04
CA GLY A 40 -2.91 -17.90 4.95
C GLY A 40 -2.52 -17.43 3.54
N ASP A 41 -1.93 -16.24 3.43
CA ASP A 41 -1.42 -15.66 2.19
C ASP A 41 -0.12 -14.87 2.42
N ALA A 42 0.98 -15.60 2.50
CA ALA A 42 2.31 -15.05 2.67
C ALA A 42 2.68 -14.02 1.58
N GLU A 43 2.45 -14.36 0.31
CA GLU A 43 2.89 -13.55 -0.83
C GLU A 43 2.08 -12.25 -0.93
N GLY A 44 0.75 -12.32 -0.86
CA GLY A 44 -0.08 -11.12 -0.95
C GLY A 44 0.13 -10.17 0.22
N ALA A 45 0.36 -10.68 1.45
CA ALA A 45 0.69 -9.84 2.60
C ALA A 45 1.96 -9.00 2.38
N VAL A 46 3.01 -9.61 1.81
CA VAL A 46 4.26 -8.90 1.50
C VAL A 46 4.05 -7.91 0.35
N LEU A 47 3.30 -8.27 -0.68
CA LEU A 47 2.97 -7.36 -1.78
C LEU A 47 2.22 -6.11 -1.29
N VAL A 48 1.16 -6.28 -0.50
CA VAL A 48 0.39 -5.17 0.06
C VAL A 48 1.24 -4.32 0.99
N ALA A 49 2.09 -4.94 1.82
CA ALA A 49 3.00 -4.21 2.71
C ALA A 49 3.90 -3.22 1.96
N TRP A 50 4.38 -3.60 0.77
CA TRP A 50 5.15 -2.70 -0.11
C TRP A 50 4.31 -1.60 -0.76
N LEU A 51 3.05 -1.89 -1.09
CA LEU A 51 2.28 -1.11 -2.06
C LEU A 51 1.16 -0.24 -1.45
N HIS A 52 0.72 -0.50 -0.22
CA HIS A 52 -0.42 0.19 0.40
C HIS A 52 -0.31 1.73 0.41
N ASP A 53 0.92 2.24 0.49
CA ASP A 53 1.20 3.67 0.57
C ASP A 53 1.60 4.31 -0.77
N VAL A 54 1.68 3.52 -1.86
CA VAL A 54 2.10 4.02 -3.19
C VAL A 54 1.13 5.06 -3.74
N GLY A 55 -0.16 4.91 -3.44
CA GLY A 55 -1.19 5.87 -3.84
C GLY A 55 -0.97 7.30 -3.33
N TYR A 56 -0.12 7.49 -2.31
CA TYR A 56 0.26 8.82 -1.83
C TYR A 56 1.20 9.58 -2.77
N ALA A 57 1.86 8.89 -3.70
CA ALA A 57 2.86 9.50 -4.57
C ALA A 57 2.22 10.54 -5.50
N PRO A 58 2.73 11.79 -5.52
CA PRO A 58 2.18 12.84 -6.39
C PRO A 58 2.19 12.47 -7.87
N SER A 59 3.15 11.64 -8.30
CA SER A 59 3.24 11.15 -9.70
C SER A 59 2.08 10.24 -10.12
N LEU A 60 1.30 9.74 -9.16
CA LEU A 60 0.18 8.81 -9.39
C LEU A 60 -1.17 9.46 -9.08
N ALA A 61 -1.19 10.70 -8.59
CA ALA A 61 -2.42 11.41 -8.29
C ALA A 61 -3.15 11.79 -9.58
N VAL A 62 -4.35 11.25 -9.76
CA VAL A 62 -5.24 11.57 -10.91
C VAL A 62 -6.47 12.30 -10.39
N MET A 63 -7.08 11.79 -9.31
CA MET A 63 -8.28 12.36 -8.70
C MET A 63 -7.99 13.08 -7.37
N GLY A 64 -6.78 12.95 -6.84
CA GLY A 64 -6.41 13.46 -5.51
C GLY A 64 -6.95 12.57 -4.36
N PHE A 65 -7.61 11.47 -4.71
CA PHE A 65 -8.05 10.44 -3.78
C PHE A 65 -7.04 9.28 -3.83
N HIS A 66 -5.93 9.48 -3.12
CA HIS A 66 -4.77 8.59 -3.04
C HIS A 66 -5.07 7.07 -2.98
N PRO A 67 -6.10 6.61 -2.26
CA PRO A 67 -6.49 5.20 -2.25
C PRO A 67 -6.89 4.65 -3.62
N LEU A 68 -7.78 5.39 -4.29
CA LEU A 68 -8.30 5.04 -5.59
C LEU A 68 -7.24 5.26 -6.67
N ASP A 69 -6.51 6.37 -6.59
CA ASP A 69 -5.37 6.67 -7.45
C ASP A 69 -4.31 5.55 -7.37
N GLY A 70 -4.03 5.07 -6.16
CA GLY A 70 -3.15 3.92 -5.91
C GLY A 70 -3.68 2.62 -6.52
N ALA A 71 -4.95 2.29 -6.31
CA ALA A 71 -5.55 1.06 -6.83
C ALA A 71 -5.60 1.04 -8.37
N VAL A 72 -5.93 2.18 -8.99
CA VAL A 72 -5.92 2.34 -10.45
C VAL A 72 -4.49 2.15 -10.99
N ALA A 73 -3.52 2.86 -10.42
CA ALA A 73 -2.12 2.74 -10.85
C ALA A 73 -1.58 1.31 -10.67
N LEU A 74 -1.90 0.64 -9.57
CA LEU A 74 -1.47 -0.74 -9.32
C LEU A 74 -2.11 -1.74 -10.30
N ARG A 75 -3.36 -1.50 -10.70
CA ARG A 75 -4.03 -2.32 -11.72
C ARG A 75 -3.34 -2.18 -13.07
N GLU A 76 -3.03 -0.96 -13.50
CA GLU A 76 -2.30 -0.67 -14.75
C GLU A 76 -0.90 -1.28 -14.74
N LEU A 77 -0.25 -1.34 -13.57
CA LEU A 77 1.08 -1.90 -13.37
C LEU A 77 1.08 -3.43 -13.15
N GLY A 78 -0.06 -4.09 -13.28
CA GLY A 78 -0.17 -5.55 -13.23
C GLY A 78 -0.02 -6.15 -11.83
N ALA A 79 -0.38 -5.41 -10.78
CA ALA A 79 -0.36 -5.91 -9.40
C ALA A 79 -1.40 -7.03 -9.15
N GLY A 80 -2.40 -7.15 -10.02
CA GLY A 80 -3.49 -8.12 -9.93
C GLY A 80 -4.64 -7.59 -9.05
N GLU A 81 -5.86 -8.03 -9.34
CA GLU A 81 -7.07 -7.50 -8.70
C GLU A 81 -7.08 -7.66 -7.18
N ARG A 82 -6.56 -8.78 -6.68
CA ARG A 82 -6.48 -9.06 -5.23
C ARG A 82 -5.67 -8.02 -4.47
N VAL A 83 -4.49 -7.66 -4.97
CA VAL A 83 -3.63 -6.65 -4.33
C VAL A 83 -4.29 -5.27 -4.42
N CYS A 84 -4.95 -4.97 -5.54
CA CYS A 84 -5.69 -3.72 -5.69
C CYS A 84 -6.85 -3.62 -4.68
N GLY A 85 -7.60 -4.71 -4.49
CA GLY A 85 -8.68 -4.78 -3.49
C GLY A 85 -8.16 -4.57 -2.08
N LEU A 86 -7.11 -5.28 -1.67
CA LEU A 86 -6.53 -5.15 -0.32
C LEU A 86 -5.99 -3.74 -0.03
N VAL A 87 -5.46 -3.04 -1.03
CA VAL A 87 -5.01 -1.63 -0.90
C VAL A 87 -6.21 -0.68 -0.72
N LEU A 88 -7.32 -0.93 -1.42
CA LEU A 88 -8.56 -0.18 -1.21
C LEU A 88 -9.17 -0.44 0.18
N ASP A 89 -9.18 -1.71 0.60
CA ASP A 89 -9.75 -2.13 1.88
C ASP A 89 -8.97 -1.56 3.07
N ASP A 90 -7.62 -1.56 3.02
CA ASP A 90 -6.78 -1.00 4.09
C ASP A 90 -7.03 0.51 4.27
N VAL A 91 -7.21 1.23 3.17
CA VAL A 91 -7.62 2.63 3.24
C VAL A 91 -9.02 2.74 3.84
N GLN A 92 -9.99 1.96 3.37
CA GLN A 92 -11.34 2.05 3.89
C GLN A 92 -11.34 1.81 5.42
N ALA A 93 -10.61 0.79 5.89
CA ALA A 93 -10.41 0.53 7.30
C ALA A 93 -9.65 1.67 8.03
N ALA A 94 -8.71 2.36 7.37
CA ALA A 94 -8.03 3.53 7.93
C ALA A 94 -8.96 4.76 8.01
N LEU A 95 -9.81 4.98 7.02
CA LEU A 95 -10.82 6.05 7.01
C LEU A 95 -11.92 5.76 8.04
N GLU A 96 -12.40 4.53 8.15
CA GLU A 96 -13.36 4.11 9.19
C GLU A 96 -12.78 4.26 10.60
N ARG A 97 -11.51 3.88 10.81
CA ARG A 97 -10.83 4.12 12.10
C ARG A 97 -10.69 5.60 12.43
N ARG A 98 -10.47 6.46 11.43
CA ARG A 98 -10.43 7.92 11.62
C ARG A 98 -11.82 8.50 11.88
N GLY A 99 -12.85 8.06 11.16
CA GLY A 99 -14.23 8.49 11.35
C GLY A 99 -14.85 8.03 12.68
N ARG A 100 -14.34 6.95 13.27
CA ARG A 100 -14.68 6.53 14.66
C ARG A 100 -13.82 7.22 15.74
N GLY A 101 -12.83 8.03 15.35
CA GLY A 101 -11.96 8.79 16.26
C GLY A 101 -12.46 10.21 16.56
N GLU A 102 -13.60 10.63 16.01
CA GLU A 102 -14.21 11.95 16.25
C GLU A 102 -15.69 11.82 16.63
N ILE A 103 -15.98 11.01 17.66
CA ILE A 103 -17.14 11.24 18.54
C ILE A 103 -16.64 11.11 19.98
N GLU A 104 -15.81 12.04 20.40
CA GLU A 104 -15.60 12.44 21.80
C GLU A 104 -15.03 13.86 21.81
N ALA A 105 -15.93 14.84 21.67
CA ALA A 105 -15.82 16.22 22.15
C ALA A 105 -17.22 16.86 22.14
#